data_AF-A0A2P6FEB4-F1
#
_entry.id   AF-A0A2P6FEB4-F1
#
_cell.length_a   1.000
_cell.length_b   1.000
_cell.length_c   1.000
_cell.angle_alpha   90.00
_cell.angle_beta   90.00
_cell.angle_gamma   90.00
#
_symmetry.space_group_name_H-M   'P 1'
#
loop_
_entity.id
_entity.type
_entity.pdbx_description
1 polymer ?
#
loop_
_entity_poly.entity_id
_entity_poly.type
_entity_poly.pdbx_seq_one_letter_code
_entity_poly.pdbx_strand_id
1 'polypeptide(L)'
;MFKWNPRVHFYLRLATLILLSLFLLLDLIMAIYYPQPKFAHLGYGERVSNYYSFFTTQTNYIVALYFFLYLFESKFKNTKPHYIIQLAVTTYITITMLVFWIGIVGQKDQAHQYRPYHWVATIILHLIMPVTMITSYVLTSGDHYYYYEDHHKKYLWLIMLYMVLYLTIILLRGTYRHLDGKDPSTLFPYFFLNYFQPGGDIMVATALVVICVVAVSLQYFYIFINNLLYFRYYRNKNVKIVPIQYVMYTNKVTITGFIIGIIVLTFNIGINILYVISASLHEIVDDRRSIQIIKQYQIDDHVLIAFIFISFLALIGFITCFVFALRGKIGARIAGALLMIALMFFTWIWVVGPIFCLITALIIFNGHEKVTDITLVEAHNLRQLKKTRKAQKKLAK
;
A
#
# COMPACT_ATOMS: atom_id res chain seq x y z
N MET A 1 22.79 -11.60 -19.61
CA MET A 1 21.42 -11.05 -19.59
C MET A 1 20.70 -11.56 -20.84
N PHE A 2 19.61 -12.31 -20.72
CA PHE A 2 18.86 -12.78 -21.89
C PHE A 2 18.32 -11.59 -22.67
N LYS A 3 18.68 -11.45 -23.95
CA LYS A 3 18.16 -10.38 -24.82
C LYS A 3 16.83 -10.83 -25.41
N TRP A 4 15.74 -10.60 -24.69
CA TRP A 4 14.39 -10.79 -25.23
C TRP A 4 14.02 -9.66 -26.17
N ASN A 5 13.16 -9.93 -27.15
CA ASN A 5 12.56 -8.88 -27.97
C ASN A 5 11.74 -7.93 -27.05
N PRO A 6 12.05 -6.62 -27.00
CA PRO A 6 11.38 -5.68 -26.10
C PRO A 6 9.85 -5.61 -26.29
N ARG A 7 9.36 -5.83 -27.51
CA ARG A 7 7.92 -5.86 -27.80
C ARG A 7 7.26 -7.08 -27.19
N VAL A 8 7.82 -8.28 -27.40
CA VAL A 8 7.31 -9.53 -26.84
C VAL A 8 7.27 -9.46 -25.32
N HIS A 9 8.33 -8.96 -24.72
CA HIS A 9 8.43 -8.81 -23.27
C HIS A 9 7.39 -7.83 -22.69
N PHE A 10 7.11 -6.72 -23.39
CA PHE A 10 6.04 -5.81 -23.00
C PHE A 10 4.66 -6.49 -23.04
N TYR A 11 4.33 -7.17 -24.14
CA TYR A 11 3.02 -7.84 -24.27
C TYR A 11 2.86 -8.99 -23.28
N LEU A 12 3.93 -9.75 -22.99
CA LEU A 12 3.90 -10.79 -21.97
C LEU A 12 3.61 -10.19 -20.58
N ARG A 13 4.30 -9.11 -20.21
CA ARG A 13 4.04 -8.41 -18.94
C ARG A 13 2.63 -7.81 -18.88
N LEU A 14 2.13 -7.24 -19.98
CA LEU A 14 0.76 -6.74 -20.09
C LEU A 14 -0.26 -7.86 -19.91
N ALA A 15 -0.07 -8.99 -20.59
CA ALA A 15 -0.94 -10.15 -20.46
C ALA A 15 -0.95 -10.69 -19.02
N THR A 16 0.22 -10.85 -18.40
CA THR A 16 0.33 -11.26 -16.98
C THR A 16 -0.41 -10.28 -16.07
N LEU A 17 -0.29 -8.98 -16.31
CA LEU A 17 -0.95 -7.95 -15.50
C LEU A 17 -2.48 -7.98 -15.67
N ILE A 18 -2.98 -8.15 -16.89
CA ILE A 18 -4.42 -8.30 -17.16
C ILE A 18 -4.95 -9.55 -16.46
N LEU A 19 -4.26 -10.69 -16.61
CA LEU A 19 -4.64 -11.93 -15.93
C LEU A 19 -4.65 -11.78 -14.41
N LEU A 20 -3.63 -11.15 -13.84
CA LEU A 20 -3.55 -10.86 -12.40
C LEU A 20 -4.73 -9.99 -11.92
N SER A 21 -5.05 -8.95 -12.69
CA SER A 21 -6.13 -8.01 -12.35
C SER A 21 -7.50 -8.66 -12.45
N LEU A 22 -7.74 -9.44 -13.50
CA LEU A 22 -8.96 -10.22 -13.66
C LEU A 22 -9.08 -11.27 -12.56
N PHE A 23 -7.96 -11.90 -12.17
CA PHE A 23 -7.94 -12.84 -11.06
C PHE A 23 -8.33 -12.17 -9.74
N LEU A 24 -7.77 -10.99 -9.40
CA LEU A 24 -8.15 -10.25 -8.19
C LEU A 24 -9.61 -9.77 -8.21
N LEU A 25 -10.13 -9.41 -9.37
CA LEU A 25 -11.54 -9.06 -9.52
C LEU A 25 -12.45 -10.28 -9.30
N LEU A 26 -12.10 -11.42 -9.91
CA LEU A 26 -12.81 -12.67 -9.73
C LEU A 26 -12.76 -13.12 -8.26
N ASP A 27 -11.60 -13.02 -7.61
CA ASP A 27 -11.42 -13.36 -6.19
C ASP A 27 -12.32 -12.51 -5.29
N LEU A 28 -12.41 -11.20 -5.53
CA LEU A 28 -13.37 -10.33 -4.84
C LEU A 28 -14.82 -10.77 -5.08
N ILE A 29 -15.21 -11.03 -6.33
CA ILE A 29 -16.57 -11.49 -6.67
C ILE A 29 -16.87 -12.80 -5.93
N MET A 30 -15.93 -13.74 -5.93
CA MET A 30 -16.09 -15.02 -5.25
C MET A 30 -16.15 -14.85 -3.73
N ALA A 31 -15.38 -13.94 -3.13
CA ALA A 31 -15.49 -13.62 -1.71
C ALA A 31 -16.86 -13.03 -1.32
N ILE A 32 -17.53 -12.33 -2.24
CA ILE A 32 -18.87 -11.77 -2.03
C ILE A 32 -19.95 -12.84 -2.18
N TYR A 33 -19.96 -13.57 -3.30
CA TYR A 33 -21.06 -14.49 -3.65
C TYR A 33 -20.86 -15.91 -3.15
N TYR A 34 -19.63 -16.37 -3.02
CA TYR A 34 -19.25 -17.71 -2.58
C TYR A 34 -18.19 -17.66 -1.47
N PRO A 35 -18.47 -16.97 -0.34
CA PRO A 35 -17.51 -16.78 0.74
C PRO A 35 -17.08 -18.11 1.38
N GLN A 36 -15.98 -18.06 2.12
CA GLN A 36 -15.60 -19.14 3.04
C GLN A 36 -16.75 -19.42 4.03
N PRO A 37 -16.92 -20.68 4.50
CA PRO A 37 -18.03 -21.04 5.39
C PRO A 37 -18.18 -20.13 6.61
N LYS A 38 -17.07 -19.72 7.24
CA LYS A 38 -17.06 -18.80 8.39
C LYS A 38 -17.62 -17.40 8.10
N PHE A 39 -17.69 -16.99 6.83
CA PHE A 39 -18.19 -15.67 6.41
C PHE A 39 -19.54 -15.77 5.68
N ALA A 40 -20.11 -16.97 5.54
CA ALA A 40 -21.34 -17.19 4.78
C ALA A 40 -22.58 -16.50 5.40
N HIS A 41 -22.58 -16.28 6.71
CA HIS A 41 -23.66 -15.61 7.43
C HIS A 41 -23.63 -14.08 7.28
N LEU A 42 -22.50 -13.50 6.86
CA LEU A 42 -22.34 -12.05 6.74
C LEU A 42 -23.13 -11.49 5.56
N GLY A 43 -23.59 -10.24 5.67
CA GLY A 43 -24.16 -9.49 4.53
C GLY A 43 -23.10 -9.14 3.48
N TYR A 44 -23.51 -8.83 2.25
CA TYR A 44 -22.56 -8.54 1.15
C TYR A 44 -21.59 -7.41 1.46
N GLY A 45 -22.05 -6.31 2.04
CA GLY A 45 -21.19 -5.19 2.45
C GLY A 45 -20.15 -5.61 3.49
N GLU A 46 -20.56 -6.42 4.47
CA GLU A 46 -19.65 -6.95 5.49
C GLU A 46 -18.64 -7.95 4.92
N ARG A 47 -19.02 -8.74 3.90
CA ARG A 47 -18.07 -9.61 3.18
C ARG A 47 -17.00 -8.79 2.46
N VAL A 48 -17.37 -7.69 1.81
CA VAL A 48 -16.40 -6.78 1.18
C VAL A 48 -15.48 -6.15 2.23
N SER A 49 -16.05 -5.65 3.32
CA SER A 49 -15.28 -5.09 4.45
C SER A 49 -14.27 -6.11 5.00
N ASN A 50 -14.71 -7.34 5.23
CA ASN A 50 -13.84 -8.42 5.70
C ASN A 50 -12.78 -8.79 4.67
N TYR A 51 -13.15 -8.91 3.39
CA TYR A 51 -12.21 -9.25 2.31
C TYR A 51 -11.02 -8.30 2.26
N TYR A 52 -11.26 -6.99 2.27
CA TYR A 52 -10.19 -6.01 2.23
C TYR A 52 -9.43 -5.90 3.56
N SER A 53 -10.03 -6.30 4.70
CA SER A 53 -9.38 -6.19 6.02
C SER A 53 -8.09 -7.02 6.16
N PHE A 54 -7.88 -8.02 5.30
CA PHE A 54 -6.66 -8.81 5.26
C PHE A 54 -5.50 -8.03 4.64
N PHE A 55 -4.38 -7.91 5.36
CA PHE A 55 -3.12 -7.34 4.84
C PHE A 55 -2.71 -8.04 3.54
N THR A 56 -2.84 -9.36 3.51
CA THR A 56 -2.48 -10.17 2.34
C THR A 56 -3.24 -9.75 1.09
N THR A 57 -4.57 -9.58 1.18
CA THR A 57 -5.40 -9.02 0.11
C THR A 57 -4.89 -7.66 -0.35
N GLN A 58 -4.66 -6.73 0.57
CA GLN A 58 -4.22 -5.37 0.23
C GLN A 58 -2.88 -5.37 -0.49
N THR A 59 -1.91 -6.15 0.00
CA THR A 59 -0.59 -6.24 -0.61
C THR A 59 -0.63 -6.86 -2.01
N ASN A 60 -1.57 -7.76 -2.29
CA ASN A 60 -1.79 -8.27 -3.65
C ASN A 60 -2.26 -7.18 -4.61
N TYR A 61 -3.18 -6.31 -4.18
CA TYR A 61 -3.57 -5.13 -4.96
C TYR A 61 -2.40 -4.14 -5.13
N ILE A 62 -1.57 -3.96 -4.10
CA ILE A 62 -0.35 -3.13 -4.18
C ILE A 62 0.63 -3.72 -5.20
N VAL A 63 0.81 -5.04 -5.27
CA VAL A 63 1.65 -5.70 -6.28
C VAL A 63 1.09 -5.50 -7.68
N ALA A 64 -0.22 -5.68 -7.87
CA ALA A 64 -0.86 -5.43 -9.16
C ALA A 64 -0.66 -3.96 -9.60
N LEU A 65 -0.88 -3.01 -8.68
CA LEU A 65 -0.63 -1.59 -8.90
C LEU A 65 0.83 -1.30 -9.25
N TYR A 66 1.78 -1.93 -8.56
CA TYR A 66 3.20 -1.80 -8.86
C TYR A 66 3.52 -2.30 -10.27
N PHE A 67 2.99 -3.46 -10.68
CA PHE A 67 3.21 -3.97 -12.03
C PHE A 67 2.56 -3.09 -13.11
N PHE A 68 1.41 -2.45 -12.82
CA PHE A 68 0.87 -1.38 -13.67
C PHE A 68 1.89 -0.24 -13.83
N LEU A 69 2.34 0.36 -12.72
CA LEU A 69 3.33 1.45 -12.77
C LEU A 69 4.59 1.05 -13.55
N TYR A 70 5.13 -0.12 -13.23
CA TYR A 70 6.33 -0.66 -13.87
C TYR A 70 6.17 -0.85 -15.38
N LEU A 71 5.05 -1.42 -15.83
CA LEU A 71 4.79 -1.66 -17.25
C LEU A 71 4.68 -0.35 -18.04
N PHE A 72 3.90 0.61 -17.53
CA PHE A 72 3.64 1.87 -18.22
C PHE A 72 4.85 2.81 -18.20
N GLU A 73 5.58 2.89 -17.09
CA GLU A 73 6.82 3.67 -17.03
C GLU A 73 7.90 3.09 -17.94
N SER A 74 8.07 1.77 -17.96
CA SER A 74 9.06 1.12 -18.81
C SER A 74 8.76 1.31 -20.30
N LYS A 75 7.48 1.37 -20.70
CA LYS A 75 7.10 1.46 -22.13
C LYS A 75 7.04 2.90 -22.64
N PHE A 76 6.42 3.80 -21.88
CA PHE A 76 6.10 5.14 -22.35
C PHE A 76 7.15 6.17 -21.93
N LYS A 77 7.89 5.91 -20.85
CA LYS A 77 8.86 6.86 -20.29
C LYS A 77 10.30 6.37 -20.39
N ASN A 78 10.53 5.10 -20.73
CA ASN A 78 11.82 4.43 -20.61
C ASN A 78 12.42 4.56 -19.20
N THR A 79 11.57 4.64 -18.17
CA THR A 79 11.98 4.72 -16.76
C THR A 79 11.53 3.47 -16.00
N LYS A 80 12.02 3.31 -14.77
CA LYS A 80 11.56 2.28 -13.83
C LYS A 80 10.96 2.98 -12.60
N PRO A 81 10.00 2.34 -11.91
CA PRO A 81 9.52 2.81 -10.62
C PRO A 81 10.68 2.99 -9.63
N HIS A 82 10.51 3.94 -8.72
CA HIS A 82 11.52 4.25 -7.71
C HIS A 82 11.87 3.02 -6.87
N TYR A 83 13.17 2.81 -6.62
CA TYR A 83 13.68 1.65 -5.89
C TYR A 83 13.02 1.43 -4.53
N ILE A 84 12.71 2.52 -3.81
CA ILE A 84 12.02 2.43 -2.50
C ILE A 84 10.61 1.85 -2.63
N ILE A 85 9.88 2.17 -3.70
CA ILE A 85 8.55 1.60 -3.95
C ILE A 85 8.70 0.09 -4.21
N GLN A 86 9.64 -0.26 -5.08
CA GLN A 86 9.95 -1.66 -5.37
C GLN A 86 10.35 -2.44 -4.10
N LEU A 87 11.23 -1.88 -3.26
CA LEU A 87 11.64 -2.45 -1.98
C LEU A 87 10.46 -2.62 -1.02
N ALA A 88 9.58 -1.63 -0.90
CA ALA A 88 8.40 -1.68 -0.05
C ALA A 88 7.44 -2.79 -0.50
N VAL A 89 7.08 -2.82 -1.78
CA VAL A 89 6.16 -3.80 -2.37
C VAL A 89 6.71 -5.22 -2.20
N THR A 90 7.99 -5.44 -2.51
CA THR A 90 8.63 -6.75 -2.32
C THR A 90 8.68 -7.16 -0.85
N THR A 91 8.96 -6.23 0.07
CA THR A 91 8.93 -6.50 1.51
C THR A 91 7.53 -6.94 1.94
N TYR A 92 6.49 -6.16 1.61
CA TYR A 92 5.12 -6.47 2.03
C TYR A 92 4.62 -7.80 1.48
N ILE A 93 4.84 -8.07 0.19
CA ILE A 93 4.35 -9.31 -0.40
C ILE A 93 5.10 -10.55 0.12
N THR A 94 6.37 -10.38 0.53
CA THR A 94 7.14 -11.45 1.18
C THR A 94 6.61 -11.72 2.58
N ILE A 95 6.27 -10.67 3.34
CA ILE A 95 5.57 -10.81 4.62
C ILE A 95 4.24 -11.54 4.41
N THR A 96 3.47 -11.18 3.39
CA THR A 96 2.21 -11.85 3.02
C THR A 96 2.40 -13.35 2.79
N MET A 97 3.43 -13.74 2.04
CA MET A 97 3.78 -15.14 1.83
C MET A 97 4.14 -15.84 3.15
N LEU A 98 5.00 -15.22 3.98
CA LEU A 98 5.44 -15.82 5.25
C LEU A 98 4.30 -15.95 6.25
N VAL A 99 3.52 -14.88 6.48
CA VAL A 99 2.38 -14.87 7.40
C VAL A 99 1.37 -15.93 6.99
N PHE A 100 1.08 -16.06 5.68
CA PHE A 100 0.13 -17.06 5.22
C PHE A 100 0.63 -18.49 5.43
N TRP A 101 1.80 -18.83 4.87
CA TRP A 101 2.29 -20.22 4.86
C TRP A 101 2.82 -20.70 6.20
N ILE A 102 3.41 -19.83 7.00
CA ILE A 102 3.95 -20.18 8.31
C ILE A 102 2.91 -19.95 9.41
N GLY A 103 2.15 -18.85 9.33
CA GLY A 103 1.24 -18.43 10.40
C GLY A 103 -0.19 -18.97 10.29
N ILE A 104 -0.77 -19.03 9.09
CA ILE A 104 -2.20 -19.34 8.90
C ILE A 104 -2.41 -20.81 8.53
N VAL A 105 -1.69 -21.32 7.54
CA VAL A 105 -1.85 -22.71 7.06
C VAL A 105 -1.50 -23.73 8.16
N GLY A 106 -0.60 -23.38 9.07
CA GLY A 106 -0.22 -24.24 10.20
C GLY A 106 -1.27 -24.37 11.31
N GLN A 107 -2.38 -23.61 11.25
CA GLN A 107 -3.43 -23.71 12.26
C GLN A 107 -4.31 -24.94 12.05
N LYS A 108 -4.64 -25.62 13.16
CA LYS A 108 -5.62 -26.70 13.17
C LYS A 108 -6.95 -26.20 12.57
N ASP A 109 -7.56 -27.05 11.74
CA ASP A 109 -8.88 -26.86 11.13
C ASP A 109 -9.04 -25.74 10.08
N GLN A 110 -8.01 -24.93 9.80
CA GLN A 110 -8.10 -23.94 8.70
C GLN A 110 -8.20 -24.61 7.34
N ALA A 111 -7.45 -25.70 7.10
CA ALA A 111 -7.42 -26.40 5.82
C ALA A 111 -8.82 -26.91 5.38
N HIS A 112 -9.67 -27.30 6.34
CA HIS A 112 -11.02 -27.79 6.08
C HIS A 112 -11.99 -26.69 5.63
N GLN A 113 -11.64 -25.41 5.80
CA GLN A 113 -12.45 -24.28 5.33
C GLN A 113 -12.28 -24.02 3.82
N TYR A 114 -11.26 -24.60 3.18
CA TYR A 114 -10.92 -24.33 1.79
C TYR A 114 -11.59 -25.33 0.83
N ARG A 115 -12.56 -24.85 0.07
CA ARG A 115 -13.05 -25.55 -1.14
C ARG A 115 -11.97 -25.52 -2.24
N PRO A 116 -12.03 -26.39 -3.28
CA PRO A 116 -11.00 -26.45 -4.32
C PRO A 116 -10.63 -25.09 -4.93
N TYR A 117 -11.62 -24.24 -5.24
CA TYR A 117 -11.38 -22.88 -5.72
C TYR A 117 -10.56 -22.04 -4.73
N HIS A 118 -10.89 -22.10 -3.43
CA HIS A 118 -10.21 -21.31 -2.42
C HIS A 118 -8.75 -21.75 -2.25
N TRP A 119 -8.46 -23.04 -2.42
CA TRP A 119 -7.09 -23.56 -2.47
C TRP A 119 -6.32 -23.01 -3.66
N VAL A 120 -6.90 -23.06 -4.86
CA VAL A 120 -6.28 -22.48 -6.08
C VAL A 120 -6.02 -20.99 -5.89
N ALA A 121 -7.02 -20.25 -5.40
CA ALA A 121 -6.87 -18.82 -5.17
C ALA A 121 -5.79 -18.51 -4.15
N THR A 122 -5.75 -19.29 -3.07
CA THR A 122 -4.72 -19.20 -2.05
C THR A 122 -3.31 -19.39 -2.62
N ILE A 123 -3.08 -20.42 -3.43
CA ILE A 123 -1.79 -20.69 -4.05
C ILE A 123 -1.38 -19.53 -4.96
N ILE A 124 -2.31 -19.01 -5.76
CA ILE A 124 -2.04 -17.89 -6.66
C ILE A 124 -1.66 -16.63 -5.84
N LEU A 125 -2.48 -16.28 -4.85
CA LEU A 125 -2.35 -15.04 -4.08
C LEU A 125 -1.19 -15.05 -3.08
N HIS A 126 -0.88 -16.21 -2.49
CA HIS A 126 0.07 -16.30 -1.37
C HIS A 126 1.36 -17.05 -1.73
N LEU A 127 1.51 -17.57 -2.95
CA LEU A 127 2.75 -18.19 -3.42
C LEU A 127 3.18 -17.67 -4.78
N ILE A 128 2.35 -17.85 -5.82
CA ILE A 128 2.74 -17.52 -7.20
C ILE A 128 2.99 -16.01 -7.35
N MET A 129 2.06 -15.17 -6.88
CA MET A 129 2.20 -13.72 -6.96
C MET A 129 3.41 -13.19 -6.15
N PRO A 130 3.62 -13.57 -4.87
CA PRO A 130 4.83 -13.24 -4.14
C PRO A 130 6.13 -13.68 -4.83
N VAL A 131 6.23 -14.93 -5.27
CA VAL A 131 7.43 -15.46 -5.95
C VAL A 131 7.70 -14.69 -7.25
N THR A 132 6.65 -14.34 -8.00
CA THR A 132 6.77 -13.53 -9.22
C THR A 132 7.33 -12.13 -8.91
N MET A 133 6.83 -11.48 -7.85
CA MET A 133 7.33 -10.16 -7.43
C MET A 133 8.75 -10.21 -6.88
N ILE A 134 9.10 -11.22 -6.09
CA ILE A 134 10.49 -11.43 -5.59
C ILE A 134 11.44 -11.69 -6.76
N THR A 135 11.05 -12.54 -7.71
CA THR A 135 11.84 -12.80 -8.91
C THR A 135 12.01 -11.53 -9.74
N SER A 136 10.94 -10.76 -9.91
CA SER A 136 11.00 -9.46 -10.59
C SER A 136 11.98 -8.50 -9.90
N TYR A 137 11.96 -8.44 -8.56
CA TYR A 137 12.91 -7.66 -7.76
C TYR A 137 14.36 -8.05 -8.05
N VAL A 138 14.69 -9.34 -7.91
CA VAL A 138 16.06 -9.85 -8.12
C VAL A 138 16.55 -9.57 -9.55
N LEU A 139 15.69 -9.77 -10.56
CA LEU A 139 16.04 -9.57 -11.96
C LEU A 139 16.24 -8.10 -12.37
N THR A 140 15.71 -7.16 -11.59
CA THR A 140 15.76 -5.72 -11.89
C THR A 140 16.60 -4.91 -10.90
N SER A 141 17.16 -5.57 -9.89
CA SER A 141 18.06 -4.98 -8.89
C SER A 141 19.51 -4.96 -9.37
N GLY A 142 20.34 -4.17 -8.69
CA GLY A 142 21.78 -4.06 -8.95
C GLY A 142 22.17 -2.94 -9.91
N ASP A 143 21.24 -2.08 -10.32
CA ASP A 143 21.53 -0.92 -11.17
C ASP A 143 22.30 0.17 -10.42
N HIS A 144 22.16 0.23 -9.09
CA HIS A 144 22.82 1.22 -8.25
C HIS A 144 23.11 0.68 -6.85
N TYR A 145 24.16 1.22 -6.23
CA TYR A 145 24.46 0.96 -4.83
C TYR A 145 23.50 1.75 -3.94
N TYR A 146 22.95 1.09 -2.94
CA TYR A 146 22.02 1.69 -1.99
C TYR A 146 22.64 1.71 -0.58
N TYR A 147 22.82 2.92 -0.04
CA TYR A 147 23.46 3.11 1.26
C TYR A 147 22.51 2.76 2.41
N TYR A 148 22.93 1.84 3.28
CA TYR A 148 22.19 1.48 4.50
C TYR A 148 21.94 2.67 5.42
N GLU A 149 22.87 3.64 5.44
CA GLU A 149 22.71 4.84 6.26
C GLU A 149 21.54 5.72 5.85
N ASP A 150 21.37 5.92 4.55
CA ASP A 150 20.25 6.68 4.01
C ASP A 150 18.93 5.97 4.25
N HIS A 151 18.95 4.63 4.22
CA HIS A 151 17.76 3.81 4.44
C HIS A 151 17.16 4.05 5.82
N HIS A 152 17.93 3.81 6.89
CA HIS A 152 17.39 3.88 8.25
C HIS A 152 16.92 5.28 8.64
N LYS A 153 17.60 6.33 8.14
CA LYS A 153 17.25 7.72 8.45
C LYS A 153 15.98 8.20 7.74
N LYS A 154 15.69 7.68 6.54
CA LYS A 154 14.68 8.28 5.64
C LYS A 154 13.57 7.32 5.25
N TYR A 155 13.91 6.09 4.87
CA TYR A 155 13.02 5.23 4.11
C TYR A 155 12.53 4.01 4.91
N LEU A 156 13.29 3.55 5.90
CA LEU A 156 12.87 2.47 6.80
C LEU A 156 11.49 2.77 7.41
N TRP A 157 11.37 3.93 8.05
CA TRP A 157 10.13 4.37 8.68
C TRP A 157 9.02 4.66 7.67
N LEU A 158 9.37 5.08 6.45
CA LEU A 158 8.40 5.29 5.39
C LEU A 158 7.77 3.97 4.91
N ILE A 159 8.55 2.90 4.82
CA ILE A 159 8.05 1.55 4.51
C ILE A 159 7.26 0.99 5.71
N MET A 160 7.73 1.21 6.93
CA MET A 160 7.00 0.78 8.13
C MET A 160 5.65 1.50 8.29
N LEU A 161 5.53 2.74 7.79
CA LEU A 161 4.32 3.56 7.93
C LEU A 161 3.05 2.83 7.47
N TYR A 162 3.07 2.17 6.32
CA TYR A 162 1.88 1.48 5.81
C TYR A 162 1.46 0.31 6.72
N MET A 163 2.41 -0.43 7.28
CA MET A 163 2.12 -1.53 8.21
C MET A 163 1.55 -1.02 9.54
N VAL A 164 2.09 0.09 10.05
CA VAL A 164 1.58 0.74 11.27
C VAL A 164 0.16 1.27 11.05
N LEU A 165 -0.08 1.92 9.91
CA LEU A 165 -1.43 2.36 9.51
C LEU A 165 -2.38 1.17 9.43
N TYR A 166 -2.00 0.10 8.73
CA TYR A 166 -2.79 -1.12 8.65
C TYR A 166 -3.15 -1.68 10.03
N LEU A 167 -2.16 -1.85 10.91
CA LEU A 167 -2.39 -2.39 12.25
C LEU A 167 -3.36 -1.51 13.04
N THR A 168 -3.13 -0.20 13.05
CA THR A 168 -3.99 0.77 13.76
C THR A 168 -5.43 0.64 13.28
N ILE A 169 -5.64 0.60 11.96
CA ILE A 169 -6.94 0.50 11.33
C ILE A 169 -7.65 -0.80 11.71
N ILE A 170 -6.94 -1.92 11.67
CA ILE A 170 -7.52 -3.23 11.96
C ILE A 170 -7.82 -3.41 13.44
N LEU A 171 -6.98 -2.87 14.33
CA LEU A 171 -7.27 -2.85 15.76
C LEU A 171 -8.55 -2.07 16.02
N LEU A 172 -8.65 -0.82 15.53
CA LEU A 172 -9.86 0.00 15.67
C LEU A 172 -11.09 -0.72 15.10
N ARG A 173 -11.01 -1.23 13.88
CA ARG A 173 -12.12 -1.96 13.24
C ARG A 173 -12.58 -3.15 14.08
N GLY A 174 -11.64 -3.97 14.57
CA GLY A 174 -11.98 -5.15 15.38
C GLY A 174 -12.56 -4.79 16.74
N THR A 175 -12.06 -3.71 17.38
CA THR A 175 -12.65 -3.14 18.59
C THR A 175 -14.11 -2.75 18.36
N TYR A 176 -14.39 -1.98 17.30
CA TYR A 176 -15.76 -1.54 17.01
C TYR A 176 -16.68 -2.72 16.72
N ARG A 177 -16.25 -3.68 15.89
CA ARG A 177 -17.05 -4.89 15.63
C ARG A 177 -17.36 -5.67 16.90
N HIS A 178 -16.46 -5.66 17.89
CA HIS A 178 -16.70 -6.32 19.18
C HIS A 178 -17.76 -5.57 19.99
N LEU A 179 -17.68 -4.24 20.04
CA LEU A 179 -18.67 -3.39 20.70
C LEU A 179 -20.06 -3.53 20.05
N ASP A 180 -20.11 -3.68 18.73
CA ASP A 180 -21.33 -3.94 17.95
C ASP A 180 -21.88 -5.38 18.13
N GLY A 181 -21.25 -6.22 18.95
CA GLY A 181 -21.67 -7.60 19.18
C GLY A 181 -21.57 -8.51 17.94
N LYS A 182 -20.70 -8.17 16.96
CA LYS A 182 -20.51 -8.99 15.75
C LYS A 182 -19.86 -10.33 16.09
N ASP A 183 -20.00 -11.30 15.17
CA ASP A 183 -19.43 -12.64 15.33
C ASP A 183 -17.93 -12.58 15.69
N PRO A 184 -17.51 -13.19 16.82
CA PRO A 184 -16.12 -13.25 17.28
C PRO A 184 -15.09 -13.70 16.23
N SER A 185 -15.50 -14.57 15.30
CA SER A 185 -14.66 -15.09 14.23
C SER A 185 -14.37 -14.08 13.11
N THR A 186 -15.05 -12.93 13.12
CA THR A 186 -14.98 -11.88 12.09
C THR A 186 -14.48 -10.54 12.60
N LEU A 187 -14.12 -10.46 13.89
CA LEU A 187 -13.65 -9.22 14.53
C LEU A 187 -12.35 -8.76 13.88
N PHE A 188 -11.38 -9.66 13.82
CA PHE A 188 -10.05 -9.41 13.28
C PHE A 188 -9.74 -10.36 12.12
N PRO A 189 -9.00 -9.90 11.10
CA PRO A 189 -8.58 -10.74 9.98
C PRO A 189 -7.61 -11.85 10.40
N TYR A 190 -6.84 -11.61 11.47
CA TYR A 190 -5.86 -12.55 11.98
C TYR A 190 -6.13 -12.87 13.44
N PHE A 191 -6.04 -14.15 13.80
CA PHE A 191 -6.25 -14.61 15.16
C PHE A 191 -5.31 -13.93 16.16
N PHE A 192 -4.05 -13.69 15.77
CA PHE A 192 -3.03 -13.04 16.62
C PHE A 192 -3.28 -11.54 16.85
N LEU A 193 -4.30 -10.96 16.20
CA LEU A 193 -4.75 -9.59 16.44
C LEU A 193 -5.93 -9.53 17.42
N ASN A 194 -6.53 -10.67 17.78
CA ASN A 194 -7.70 -10.71 18.64
C ASN A 194 -7.32 -10.63 20.13
N TYR A 195 -7.19 -9.41 20.64
CA TYR A 195 -6.85 -9.16 22.03
C TYR A 195 -8.02 -9.40 23.01
N PHE A 196 -9.23 -9.71 22.54
CA PHE A 196 -10.35 -10.08 23.41
C PHE A 196 -10.34 -11.56 23.83
N GLN A 197 -9.50 -12.38 23.20
CA GLN A 197 -9.32 -13.78 23.61
C GLN A 197 -8.40 -13.88 24.84
N PRO A 198 -8.51 -14.95 25.66
CA PRO A 198 -7.58 -15.17 26.77
C PRO A 198 -6.12 -15.15 26.31
N GLY A 199 -5.29 -14.27 26.89
CA GLY A 199 -3.89 -14.06 26.49
C GLY A 199 -3.70 -13.34 25.14
N GLY A 200 -4.77 -12.79 24.57
CA GLY A 200 -4.75 -12.11 23.28
C GLY A 200 -3.89 -10.86 23.26
N ASP A 201 -3.82 -10.12 24.37
CA ASP A 201 -2.93 -8.97 24.56
C ASP A 201 -1.44 -9.34 24.41
N ILE A 202 -1.01 -10.42 25.07
CA ILE A 202 0.35 -10.97 24.94
C ILE A 202 0.60 -11.44 23.50
N MET A 203 -0.39 -12.07 22.87
CA MET A 203 -0.29 -12.53 21.49
C MET A 203 -0.15 -11.36 20.52
N VAL A 204 -0.92 -10.28 20.69
CA VAL A 204 -0.79 -9.05 19.89
C VAL A 204 0.59 -8.41 20.07
N ALA A 205 1.05 -8.28 21.31
CA ALA A 205 2.37 -7.70 21.60
C ALA A 205 3.49 -8.53 20.96
N THR A 206 3.41 -9.85 21.06
CA THR A 206 4.38 -10.77 20.46
C THR A 206 4.35 -10.69 18.93
N ALA A 207 3.16 -10.70 18.32
CA ALA A 207 2.99 -10.57 16.89
C ALA A 207 3.56 -9.24 16.37
N LEU A 208 3.35 -8.14 17.09
CA LEU A 208 3.91 -6.83 16.75
C LEU A 208 5.44 -6.87 16.69
N VAL A 209 6.09 -7.43 17.72
CA VAL A 209 7.55 -7.54 17.77
C VAL A 209 8.07 -8.42 16.63
N VAL A 210 7.48 -9.60 16.43
CA VAL A 210 7.89 -10.54 15.38
C VAL A 210 7.74 -9.92 13.99
N ILE A 211 6.57 -9.33 13.70
CA ILE A 211 6.31 -8.69 12.40
C ILE A 211 7.25 -7.50 12.18
N CYS A 212 7.53 -6.71 13.21
CA CYS A 212 8.48 -5.59 13.11
C CYS A 212 9.89 -6.10 12.77
N VAL A 213 10.38 -7.11 13.50
CA VAL A 213 11.70 -7.73 13.25
C VAL A 213 11.77 -8.30 11.83
N VAL A 214 10.76 -9.05 11.39
CA VAL A 214 10.69 -9.61 10.04
C VAL A 214 10.68 -8.51 8.98
N ALA A 215 9.84 -7.47 9.16
CA ALA A 215 9.71 -6.38 8.19
C ALA A 215 11.01 -5.58 8.03
N VAL A 216 11.69 -5.26 9.14
CA VAL A 216 12.98 -4.58 9.12
C VAL A 216 14.05 -5.49 8.49
N SER A 217 14.10 -6.76 8.88
CA SER A 217 15.09 -7.72 8.38
C SER A 217 14.96 -7.94 6.88
N LEU A 218 13.74 -8.07 6.36
CA LEU A 218 13.47 -8.22 4.93
C LEU A 218 13.90 -6.99 4.13
N GLN A 219 13.67 -5.78 4.63
CA GLN A 219 14.15 -4.56 3.97
C GLN A 219 15.68 -4.58 3.80
N TYR A 220 16.41 -4.87 4.88
CA TYR A 220 17.87 -4.97 4.82
C TYR A 220 18.35 -6.14 3.95
N PHE A 221 17.65 -7.28 3.97
CA PHE A 221 17.95 -8.43 3.12
C PHE A 221 17.82 -8.10 1.63
N TYR A 222 16.76 -7.41 1.23
CA TYR A 222 16.58 -7.00 -0.17
C TYR A 222 17.57 -5.92 -0.61
N ILE A 223 17.93 -4.98 0.29
CA ILE A 223 19.03 -4.04 0.05
C ILE A 223 20.36 -4.78 -0.14
N PHE A 224 20.63 -5.77 0.69
CA PHE A 224 21.82 -6.61 0.57
C PHE A 224 21.86 -7.32 -0.80
N ILE A 225 20.76 -7.93 -1.24
CA ILE A 225 20.66 -8.55 -2.57
C ILE A 225 20.95 -7.51 -3.67
N ASN A 226 20.34 -6.33 -3.61
CA ASN A 226 20.58 -5.27 -4.58
C ASN A 226 22.07 -4.88 -4.65
N ASN A 227 22.69 -4.64 -3.49
CA ASN A 227 24.09 -4.23 -3.41
C ASN A 227 25.04 -5.35 -3.85
N LEU A 228 24.74 -6.61 -3.53
CA LEU A 228 25.49 -7.77 -4.00
C LEU A 228 25.48 -7.86 -5.53
N LEU A 229 24.30 -7.70 -6.14
CA LEU A 229 24.15 -7.69 -7.61
C LEU A 229 24.85 -6.48 -8.24
N TYR A 230 24.77 -5.30 -7.62
CA TYR A 230 25.52 -4.12 -8.06
C TYR A 230 27.02 -4.40 -8.12
N PHE A 231 27.60 -4.92 -7.03
CA PHE A 231 29.02 -5.27 -7.04
C PHE A 231 29.33 -6.30 -8.11
N ARG A 232 28.50 -7.33 -8.31
CA ARG A 232 28.71 -8.33 -9.36
C ARG A 232 28.73 -7.72 -10.76
N TYR A 233 27.87 -6.74 -11.06
CA TYR A 233 27.79 -6.11 -12.37
C TYR A 233 28.88 -5.07 -12.64
N TYR A 234 29.39 -4.41 -11.60
CA TYR A 234 30.32 -3.28 -11.72
C TYR A 234 31.73 -3.52 -11.18
N ARG A 235 32.03 -4.71 -10.61
CA ARG A 235 33.33 -5.08 -10.01
C ARG A 235 34.56 -4.74 -10.89
N ASN A 236 34.44 -4.89 -12.20
CA ASN A 236 35.56 -4.74 -13.14
C ASN A 236 35.59 -3.37 -13.85
N LYS A 237 34.70 -2.44 -13.51
CA LYS A 237 34.48 -1.21 -14.28
C LYS A 237 35.06 0.06 -13.64
N ASN A 238 35.81 -0.04 -12.53
CA ASN A 238 36.33 1.11 -11.77
C ASN A 238 35.27 2.21 -11.53
N VAL A 239 34.01 1.82 -11.34
CA VAL A 239 32.90 2.78 -11.19
C VAL A 239 32.94 3.32 -9.77
N LYS A 240 33.16 4.64 -9.64
CA LYS A 240 33.02 5.33 -8.37
C LYS A 240 31.55 5.26 -7.92
N ILE A 241 31.33 4.82 -6.68
CA ILE A 241 29.99 4.80 -6.09
C ILE A 241 29.53 6.25 -5.91
N VAL A 242 28.53 6.66 -6.68
CA VAL A 242 27.95 8.00 -6.56
C VAL A 242 26.62 7.89 -5.81
N PRO A 243 26.41 8.65 -4.72
CA PRO A 243 25.11 8.71 -4.09
C PRO A 243 24.10 9.35 -5.06
N ILE A 244 23.02 8.63 -5.35
CA ILE A 244 21.95 9.16 -6.20
C ILE A 244 21.22 10.25 -5.42
N GLN A 245 21.26 11.47 -5.94
CA GLN A 245 20.39 12.55 -5.47
C GLN A 245 19.18 12.65 -6.39
N TYR A 246 18.05 12.13 -5.90
CA TYR A 246 16.76 12.34 -6.56
C TYR A 246 16.29 13.77 -6.30
N VAL A 247 16.33 14.63 -7.33
CA VAL A 247 15.69 15.94 -7.30
C VAL A 247 14.34 15.80 -8.01
N MET A 248 13.26 15.80 -7.23
CA MET A 248 11.92 15.71 -7.80
C MET A 248 11.27 17.08 -7.95
N TYR A 249 10.72 17.29 -9.15
CA TYR A 249 9.74 18.33 -9.40
C TYR A 249 8.36 17.67 -9.44
N THR A 250 7.45 18.14 -8.61
CA THR A 250 6.07 17.64 -8.60
C THR A 250 5.39 18.08 -9.88
N ASN A 251 5.10 17.11 -10.75
CA ASN A 251 4.50 17.38 -12.04
C ASN A 251 2.98 17.62 -11.91
N LYS A 252 2.37 18.15 -12.97
CA LYS A 252 0.92 18.42 -13.00
C LYS A 252 0.08 17.18 -12.67
N VAL A 253 0.49 15.99 -13.14
CA VAL A 253 -0.22 14.73 -12.89
C VAL A 253 -0.27 14.40 -11.40
N THR A 254 0.86 14.48 -10.68
CA THR A 254 0.90 14.27 -9.24
C THR A 254 0.06 15.31 -8.49
N ILE A 255 0.09 16.58 -8.92
CA ILE A 255 -0.77 17.64 -8.35
C ILE A 255 -2.25 17.27 -8.55
N THR A 256 -2.65 16.85 -9.76
CA THR A 256 -4.01 16.37 -10.03
C THR A 256 -4.38 15.20 -9.14
N GLY A 257 -3.47 14.24 -8.93
CA GLY A 257 -3.68 13.12 -8.00
C GLY A 257 -3.96 13.59 -6.58
N PHE A 258 -3.18 14.54 -6.05
CA PHE A 258 -3.46 15.13 -4.73
C PHE A 258 -4.79 15.88 -4.69
N ILE A 259 -5.15 16.63 -5.72
CA ILE A 259 -6.45 17.33 -5.77
C ILE A 259 -7.60 16.32 -5.75
N ILE A 260 -7.53 15.27 -6.58
CA ILE A 260 -8.52 14.19 -6.59
C ILE A 260 -8.61 13.52 -5.21
N GLY A 261 -7.48 13.23 -4.56
CA GLY A 261 -7.48 12.63 -3.23
C GLY A 261 -8.15 13.49 -2.17
N ILE A 262 -7.94 14.82 -2.21
CA ILE A 262 -8.63 15.77 -1.32
C ILE A 262 -10.15 15.75 -1.58
N ILE A 263 -10.57 15.73 -2.86
CA ILE A 263 -11.98 15.63 -3.24
C ILE A 263 -12.60 14.34 -2.71
N VAL A 264 -11.93 13.20 -2.92
CA VAL A 264 -12.39 11.88 -2.45
C VAL A 264 -12.55 11.86 -0.93
N LEU A 265 -11.57 12.38 -0.19
CA LEU A 265 -11.63 12.45 1.27
C LEU A 265 -12.72 13.38 1.79
N THR A 266 -12.87 14.55 1.17
CA THR A 266 -13.93 15.52 1.53
C THR A 266 -15.32 14.94 1.25
N PHE A 267 -15.48 14.29 0.09
CA PHE A 267 -16.73 13.62 -0.28
C PHE A 267 -17.05 12.47 0.67
N ASN A 268 -16.03 11.70 1.08
CA ASN A 268 -16.19 10.64 2.08
C ASN A 268 -16.72 11.23 3.40
N ILE A 269 -16.08 12.28 3.92
CA ILE A 269 -16.54 12.98 5.14
C ILE A 269 -17.98 13.48 4.98
N GLY A 270 -18.32 14.11 3.85
CA GLY A 270 -19.67 14.61 3.58
C GLY A 270 -20.73 13.50 3.56
N ILE A 271 -20.43 12.36 2.94
CA ILE A 271 -21.32 11.19 2.95
C ILE A 271 -21.53 10.70 4.38
N ASN A 272 -20.45 10.53 5.15
CA ASN A 272 -20.56 10.07 6.54
C ASN A 272 -21.48 10.99 7.37
N ILE A 273 -21.29 12.31 7.25
CA ILE A 273 -22.09 13.31 7.98
C ILE A 273 -23.57 13.20 7.56
N LEU A 274 -23.84 13.07 6.25
CA LEU A 274 -25.20 12.90 5.75
C LEU A 274 -25.87 11.64 6.31
N TYR A 275 -25.12 10.54 6.44
CA TYR A 275 -25.62 9.31 7.07
C TYR A 275 -25.95 9.51 8.55
N VAL A 276 -25.07 10.15 9.32
CA VAL A 276 -25.33 10.46 10.75
C VAL A 276 -26.59 11.31 10.88
N ILE A 277 -26.71 12.38 10.09
CA ILE A 277 -27.90 13.25 10.11
C ILE A 277 -29.16 12.44 9.74
N SER A 278 -29.08 11.58 8.72
CA SER A 278 -30.22 10.76 8.31
C SER A 278 -30.61 9.73 9.36
N ALA A 279 -29.66 9.15 10.10
CA ALA A 279 -29.92 8.22 11.20
C ALA A 279 -30.61 8.95 12.36
N SER A 280 -30.08 10.10 12.78
CA SER A 280 -30.67 10.91 13.85
C SER A 280 -32.07 11.45 13.50
N LEU A 281 -32.32 11.82 12.24
CA LEU A 281 -33.66 12.24 11.80
C LEU A 281 -34.67 11.08 11.79
N HIS A 282 -34.22 9.84 11.57
CA HIS A 282 -35.12 8.68 11.56
C HIS A 282 -35.68 8.37 12.95
N GLU A 283 -34.90 8.61 14.02
CA GLU A 283 -35.39 8.48 15.40
C GLU A 283 -36.52 9.46 15.71
N ILE A 284 -36.55 10.61 15.04
CA ILE A 284 -37.54 11.68 15.26
C ILE A 284 -38.81 11.44 14.44
N VAL A 285 -38.68 10.88 13.23
CA VAL A 285 -39.78 10.69 12.29
C VAL A 285 -40.10 9.19 12.18
N ASP A 286 -41.10 8.75 12.95
CA ASP A 286 -41.67 7.38 12.97
C ASP A 286 -42.44 7.04 11.68
N ASP A 287 -41.94 7.48 10.52
CA ASP A 287 -42.53 7.17 9.23
C ASP A 287 -41.89 5.89 8.67
N ARG A 288 -42.71 4.84 8.57
CA ARG A 288 -42.32 3.47 8.18
C ARG A 288 -41.78 3.34 6.74
N ARG A 289 -41.74 4.43 5.95
CA ARG A 289 -41.34 4.41 4.54
C ARG A 289 -39.99 5.05 4.23
N SER A 290 -39.37 5.79 5.14
CA SER A 290 -38.09 6.45 4.86
C SER A 290 -36.90 5.47 4.97
N ILE A 291 -36.44 5.06 3.79
CA ILE A 291 -35.08 4.55 3.47
C ILE A 291 -34.74 3.17 4.07
N GLN A 292 -35.22 2.11 3.39
CA GLN A 292 -34.78 0.72 3.58
C GLN A 292 -33.26 0.52 3.54
N ILE A 293 -32.51 1.43 2.90
CA ILE A 293 -31.05 1.37 2.79
C ILE A 293 -30.38 1.46 4.17
N ILE A 294 -30.87 2.32 5.08
CA ILE A 294 -30.25 2.49 6.42
C ILE A 294 -30.53 1.27 7.30
N LYS A 295 -31.78 0.77 7.26
CA LYS A 295 -32.16 -0.48 7.95
C LYS A 295 -31.41 -1.71 7.43
N GLN A 296 -31.02 -1.71 6.14
CA GLN A 296 -30.29 -2.84 5.55
C GLN A 296 -28.86 -2.98 6.07
N TYR A 297 -28.22 -1.88 6.49
CA TYR A 297 -26.81 -1.91 6.93
C TYR A 297 -26.61 -1.84 8.44
N GLN A 298 -27.62 -1.41 9.23
CA GLN A 298 -27.58 -1.35 10.71
C GLN A 298 -26.22 -0.86 11.24
N ILE A 299 -25.74 0.27 10.73
CA ILE A 299 -24.44 0.81 11.13
C ILE A 299 -24.64 1.70 12.36
N ASP A 300 -23.90 1.43 13.42
CA ASP A 300 -23.91 2.21 14.66
C ASP A 300 -23.40 3.64 14.43
N ASP A 301 -24.09 4.64 14.98
CA ASP A 301 -23.75 6.06 14.85
C ASP A 301 -22.33 6.38 15.37
N HIS A 302 -21.87 5.69 16.41
CA HIS A 302 -20.50 5.83 16.93
C HIS A 302 -19.46 5.39 15.91
N VAL A 303 -19.74 4.35 15.13
CA VAL A 303 -18.86 3.89 14.04
C VAL A 303 -18.79 4.96 12.96
N LEU A 304 -19.91 5.61 12.64
CA LEU A 304 -19.95 6.69 11.66
C LEU A 304 -19.14 7.89 12.12
N ILE A 305 -19.29 8.29 13.39
CA ILE A 305 -18.52 9.38 14.00
C ILE A 305 -17.02 9.05 13.98
N ALA A 306 -16.64 7.81 14.31
CA ALA A 306 -15.26 7.37 14.23
C ALA A 306 -14.71 7.45 12.80
N PHE A 307 -15.50 7.06 11.80
CA PHE A 307 -15.11 7.15 10.39
C PHE A 307 -14.98 8.61 9.89
N ILE A 308 -15.84 9.52 10.35
CA ILE A 308 -15.70 10.96 10.12
C ILE A 308 -14.36 11.43 10.68
N PHE A 309 -14.08 11.11 11.93
CA PHE A 309 -12.86 11.52 12.62
C PHE A 309 -11.60 10.98 11.92
N ILE A 310 -11.57 9.69 11.59
CA ILE A 310 -10.45 9.06 10.87
C ILE A 310 -10.27 9.70 9.49
N SER A 311 -11.36 9.94 8.75
CA SER A 311 -11.30 10.57 7.44
C SER A 311 -10.79 12.01 7.52
N PHE A 312 -11.14 12.73 8.59
CA PHE A 312 -10.65 14.09 8.85
C PHE A 312 -9.15 14.10 9.17
N LEU A 313 -8.68 13.21 10.06
CA LEU A 313 -7.24 13.06 10.33
C LEU A 313 -6.46 12.68 9.07
N ALA A 314 -7.01 11.77 8.27
CA ALA A 314 -6.41 11.38 7.01
C ALA A 314 -6.37 12.54 6.01
N LEU A 315 -7.40 13.39 5.95
CA LEU A 315 -7.41 14.61 5.14
C LEU A 315 -6.29 15.57 5.56
N ILE A 316 -6.10 15.81 6.86
CA ILE A 316 -5.00 16.64 7.37
C ILE A 316 -3.65 16.04 6.99
N GLY A 317 -3.46 14.73 7.23
CA GLY A 317 -2.22 14.02 6.87
C GLY A 317 -1.94 14.08 5.37
N PHE A 318 -2.99 13.97 4.54
CA PHE A 318 -2.89 14.00 3.09
C PHE A 318 -2.58 15.40 2.55
N ILE A 319 -3.20 16.45 3.08
CA ILE A 319 -2.87 17.85 2.76
C ILE A 319 -1.42 18.15 3.16
N THR A 320 -0.97 17.67 4.33
CA THR A 320 0.42 17.81 4.77
C THR A 320 1.38 17.14 3.78
N CYS A 321 1.08 15.91 3.36
CA CYS A 321 1.83 15.21 2.32
C CYS A 321 1.86 15.99 1.00
N PHE A 322 0.74 16.59 0.60
CA PHE A 322 0.66 17.40 -0.61
C PHE A 322 1.55 18.64 -0.53
N VAL A 323 1.52 19.40 0.57
CA VAL A 323 2.36 20.59 0.77
C VAL A 323 3.85 20.22 0.74
N PHE A 324 4.25 19.13 1.39
CA PHE A 324 5.64 18.68 1.34
C PHE A 324 6.04 18.12 -0.03
N ALA A 325 5.12 17.46 -0.74
CA ALA A 325 5.34 17.03 -2.11
C ALA A 325 5.55 18.24 -3.03
N LEU A 326 4.78 19.33 -2.90
CA LEU A 326 5.02 20.58 -3.64
C LEU A 326 6.41 21.18 -3.37
N ARG A 327 7.00 20.91 -2.20
CA ARG A 327 8.39 21.26 -1.84
C ARG A 327 9.45 20.27 -2.36
N GLY A 328 9.05 19.32 -3.22
CA GLY A 328 9.95 18.33 -3.83
C GLY A 328 10.35 17.17 -2.90
N LYS A 329 9.64 16.94 -1.78
CA LYS A 329 9.95 15.84 -0.85
C LYS A 329 9.33 14.52 -1.33
N ILE A 330 10.18 13.58 -1.79
CA ILE A 330 9.72 12.28 -2.30
C ILE A 330 8.98 11.44 -1.26
N GLY A 331 9.45 11.43 -0.02
CA GLY A 331 8.82 10.68 1.07
C GLY A 331 7.37 11.10 1.28
N ALA A 332 7.06 12.39 1.11
CA ALA A 332 5.70 12.90 1.24
C ALA A 332 4.77 12.45 0.10
N ARG A 333 5.29 12.36 -1.14
CA ARG A 333 4.54 11.79 -2.26
C ARG A 333 4.19 10.32 -2.02
N ILE A 334 5.18 9.52 -1.62
CA ILE A 334 5.00 8.09 -1.32
C ILE A 334 4.04 7.93 -0.14
N ALA A 335 4.23 8.68 0.95
CA ALA A 335 3.35 8.65 2.11
C ALA A 335 1.90 9.02 1.74
N GLY A 336 1.70 10.06 0.92
CA GLY A 336 0.36 10.44 0.44
C GLY A 336 -0.32 9.32 -0.37
N ALA A 337 0.42 8.65 -1.26
CA ALA A 337 -0.11 7.52 -2.02
C ALA A 337 -0.42 6.31 -1.10
N LEU A 338 0.46 5.98 -0.15
CA LEU A 338 0.23 4.92 0.83
C LEU A 338 -0.98 5.22 1.72
N LEU A 339 -1.17 6.48 2.10
CA LEU A 339 -2.33 6.93 2.86
C LEU A 339 -3.63 6.74 2.06
N MET A 340 -3.63 7.04 0.75
CA MET A 340 -4.80 6.74 -0.10
C MET A 340 -5.09 5.25 -0.17
N ILE A 341 -4.07 4.39 -0.27
CA ILE A 341 -4.28 2.93 -0.25
C ILE A 341 -4.84 2.48 1.11
N ALA A 342 -4.33 3.04 2.21
CA ALA A 342 -4.87 2.77 3.55
C ALA A 342 -6.31 3.31 3.73
N LEU A 343 -6.73 4.29 2.93
CA LEU A 343 -8.09 4.83 3.01
C LEU A 343 -9.15 3.96 2.34
N MET A 344 -8.75 2.96 1.56
CA MET A 344 -9.70 1.97 0.99
C MET A 344 -10.59 1.33 2.07
N PHE A 345 -10.18 1.33 3.34
CA PHE A 345 -10.94 0.80 4.49
C PHE A 345 -12.07 1.69 4.99
N PHE A 346 -11.95 3.00 4.78
CA PHE A 346 -12.84 3.98 5.39
C PHE A 346 -13.74 4.68 4.38
N THR A 347 -13.65 4.31 3.10
CA THR A 347 -14.54 4.84 2.08
C THR A 347 -15.85 4.06 2.03
N TRP A 348 -16.95 4.78 2.21
CA TRP A 348 -18.30 4.24 2.41
C TRP A 348 -18.90 3.50 1.22
N ILE A 349 -18.40 3.78 0.02
CA ILE A 349 -18.80 3.02 -1.15
C ILE A 349 -17.83 1.86 -1.25
N TRP A 350 -18.11 0.76 -0.54
CA TRP A 350 -17.25 -0.43 -0.41
C TRP A 350 -16.68 -0.96 -1.75
N VAL A 351 -17.29 -0.59 -2.87
CA VAL A 351 -16.79 -0.88 -4.23
C VAL A 351 -16.13 0.34 -4.87
N VAL A 352 -16.78 1.50 -4.90
CA VAL A 352 -16.33 2.69 -5.68
C VAL A 352 -15.23 3.48 -4.96
N GLY A 353 -15.33 3.59 -3.64
CA GLY A 353 -14.35 4.28 -2.81
C GLY A 353 -12.94 3.69 -2.91
N PRO A 354 -12.77 2.36 -2.71
CA PRO A 354 -11.48 1.71 -2.88
C PRO A 354 -10.90 1.90 -4.29
N ILE A 355 -11.74 1.87 -5.33
CA ILE A 355 -11.32 2.13 -6.72
C ILE A 355 -10.75 3.55 -6.86
N PHE A 356 -11.47 4.57 -6.36
CA PHE A 356 -10.96 5.95 -6.40
C PHE A 356 -9.68 6.13 -5.59
N CYS A 357 -9.57 5.49 -4.42
CA CYS A 357 -8.36 5.51 -3.61
C CYS A 357 -7.17 4.90 -4.37
N LEU A 358 -7.35 3.74 -5.01
CA LEU A 358 -6.32 3.09 -5.83
C LEU A 358 -5.92 3.92 -7.05
N ILE A 359 -6.90 4.47 -7.79
CA ILE A 359 -6.65 5.35 -8.94
C ILE A 359 -5.87 6.58 -8.49
N THR A 360 -6.27 7.19 -7.38
CA THR A 360 -5.58 8.36 -6.82
C THR A 360 -4.13 8.02 -6.45
N ALA A 361 -3.91 6.91 -5.75
CA ALA A 361 -2.57 6.44 -5.41
C ALA A 361 -1.73 6.19 -6.66
N LEU A 362 -2.31 5.57 -7.70
CA LEU A 362 -1.66 5.34 -9.00
C LEU A 362 -1.23 6.65 -9.65
N ILE A 363 -2.12 7.65 -9.71
CA ILE A 363 -1.83 8.97 -10.29
C ILE A 363 -0.69 9.67 -9.52
N ILE A 364 -0.71 9.59 -8.18
CA ILE A 364 0.33 10.18 -7.33
C ILE A 364 1.67 9.50 -7.57
N PHE A 365 1.70 8.16 -7.64
CA PHE A 365 2.91 7.40 -7.91
C PHE A 365 3.48 7.64 -9.32
N ASN A 366 2.62 7.81 -10.33
CA ASN A 366 3.01 7.99 -11.73
C ASN A 366 3.69 9.36 -12.04
N GLY A 367 4.03 10.14 -11.01
CA GLY A 367 4.76 11.39 -11.15
C GLY A 367 6.14 11.19 -11.78
N HIS A 368 6.45 11.96 -12.83
CA HIS A 368 7.73 11.88 -13.53
C HIS A 368 8.90 12.24 -12.60
N GLU A 369 9.86 11.33 -12.51
CA GLU A 369 11.15 11.60 -11.90
C GLU A 369 12.09 12.05 -13.02
N LYS A 370 12.48 13.33 -13.01
CA LYS A 370 13.73 13.69 -13.69
C LYS A 370 14.84 13.25 -12.75
N VAL A 371 15.34 12.04 -12.97
CA VAL A 371 16.69 11.70 -12.50
C VAL A 371 17.61 12.60 -13.32
N THR A 372 17.92 13.77 -12.79
CA THR A 372 19.14 14.44 -13.23
C THR A 372 20.25 13.53 -12.73
N ASP A 373 20.77 12.70 -13.61
CA ASP A 373 22.12 12.15 -13.49
C ASP A 373 23.04 13.35 -13.49
N ILE A 374 23.08 14.06 -12.37
CA ILE A 374 24.16 14.99 -12.10
C ILE A 374 25.34 14.07 -11.94
N THR A 375 26.03 13.83 -13.06
CA THR A 375 27.29 13.10 -13.06
C THR A 375 28.17 13.73 -11.99
N LEU A 376 29.04 12.94 -11.35
CA LEU A 376 29.90 13.43 -10.27
C LEU A 376 30.70 14.68 -10.72
N VAL A 377 30.95 14.79 -12.03
CA VAL A 377 31.49 15.97 -12.72
C VAL A 377 30.57 17.19 -12.60
N GLU A 378 29.30 17.09 -12.97
CA GLU A 378 28.34 18.19 -12.81
C GLU A 378 28.08 18.56 -11.35
N ALA A 379 28.03 17.58 -10.43
CA ALA A 379 27.78 17.85 -9.01
C ALA A 379 28.97 18.58 -8.38
N HIS A 380 30.18 18.15 -8.73
CA HIS A 380 31.42 18.81 -8.35
C HIS A 380 31.47 20.22 -8.96
N ASN A 381 31.17 20.37 -10.24
CA ASN A 381 31.17 21.67 -10.93
C ASN A 381 30.12 22.63 -10.34
N LEU A 382 28.93 22.15 -10.00
CA LEU A 382 27.88 22.93 -9.32
C LEU A 382 28.29 23.34 -7.90
N ARG A 383 28.96 22.46 -7.15
CA ARG A 383 29.52 22.80 -5.83
C ARG A 383 30.64 23.84 -5.94
N GLN A 384 31.54 23.69 -6.91
CA GLN A 384 32.60 24.66 -7.22
C GLN A 384 31.97 26.01 -7.57
N LEU A 385 31.05 26.05 -8.54
CA LEU A 385 30.30 27.26 -8.92
C LEU A 385 29.60 27.96 -7.75
N LYS A 386 28.97 27.20 -6.84
CA LYS A 386 28.35 27.75 -5.63
C LYS A 386 29.38 28.35 -4.66
N LYS A 387 30.55 27.70 -4.50
CA LYS A 387 31.66 28.24 -3.69
C LYS A 387 32.20 29.54 -4.32
N THR A 388 32.45 29.54 -5.63
CA THR A 388 32.96 30.71 -6.35
C THR A 388 32.00 31.90 -6.26
N ARG A 389 30.70 31.68 -6.47
CA ARG A 389 29.68 32.73 -6.29
C ARG A 389 29.61 33.29 -4.87
N LYS A 390 29.77 32.44 -3.85
CA LYS A 390 29.83 32.89 -2.45
C LYS A 390 31.09 33.72 -2.16
N ALA A 391 32.23 33.32 -2.73
CA ALA A 391 33.48 34.06 -2.60
C ALA A 391 33.38 35.44 -3.30
N GLN A 392 32.84 35.49 -4.51
CA GLN A 392 32.61 36.75 -5.25
C GLN A 392 31.66 37.69 -4.50
N LYS A 393 30.56 37.17 -3.92
CA LYS A 393 29.65 37.98 -3.08
C LYS A 393 30.30 38.51 -1.80
N LYS A 394 31.31 37.83 -1.26
CA LYS A 394 32.08 38.32 -0.11
C LYS A 394 33.09 39.40 -0.50
N LEU A 395 33.65 39.35 -1.70
CA LEU A 395 34.57 40.35 -2.21
C LEU A 395 33.87 41.64 -2.67
N ALA A 396 32.59 41.54 -3.05
CA ALA A 396 31.78 42.69 -3.46
C ALA A 396 31.10 43.43 -2.29
N LYS A 397 31.29 42.96 -1.06
CA LYS A 397 30.89 43.63 0.19
C LYS A 397 32.13 44.13 0.88
#